data_AF-A0A2A7UXR5-F1
#
_entry.id   AF-A0A2A7UXR5-F1
#
_cell.length_a   1.000
_cell.length_b   1.000
_cell.length_c   1.000
_cell.angle_alpha   90.00
_cell.angle_beta   90.00
_cell.angle_gamma   90.00
#
_symmetry.space_group_name_H-M   'P 1'
#
loop_
_entity.id
_entity.type
_entity.pdbx_description
1 polymer ?
#
loop_
_entity_poly.entity_id
_entity_poly.type
_entity_poly.pdbx_seq_one_letter_code
_entity_poly.pdbx_strand_id
1 'polypeptide(L)'
;MTTSRLTPEQQAENRRLWTIAVENAKRTLKAGDRLRVTKCPGTKRWITFAGWDGNWIVSKSGINDFSPRCVDRVNSLAVDFTQEGTA
;
A
#
# COMPACT_ATOMS: atom_id res chain seq x y z
N MET A 1 -16.96 25.19 -7.59
CA MET A 1 -16.11 23.99 -7.44
C MET A 1 -16.79 23.08 -6.43
N THR A 2 -17.41 21.99 -6.88
CA THR A 2 -18.13 21.08 -5.98
C THR A 2 -17.09 20.26 -5.22
N THR A 3 -16.89 20.54 -3.94
CA THR A 3 -16.20 19.62 -3.04
C THR A 3 -16.99 18.33 -2.98
N SER A 4 -16.66 17.36 -3.84
CA SER A 4 -17.21 16.02 -3.75
C SER A 4 -16.61 15.36 -2.51
N ARG A 5 -17.24 15.60 -1.35
CA ARG A 5 -16.98 14.83 -0.14
C ARG A 5 -17.48 13.42 -0.41
N LEU A 6 -16.62 12.43 -0.17
CA LEU A 6 -17.00 11.02 -0.23
C LEU A 6 -18.26 10.79 0.61
N THR A 7 -19.20 10.00 0.10
CA THR A 7 -20.36 9.56 0.88
C THR A 7 -19.90 8.74 2.10
N PRO A 8 -20.73 8.62 3.16
CA PRO A 8 -20.38 7.78 4.31
C PRO A 8 -20.00 6.35 3.92
N GLU A 9 -20.71 5.77 2.95
CA GLU A 9 -20.43 4.44 2.39
C GLU A 9 -19.07 4.39 1.70
N GLN A 10 -18.75 5.37 0.84
CA GLN A 10 -17.44 5.46 0.19
C GLN A 10 -16.30 5.65 1.19
N GLN A 11 -16.53 6.37 2.29
CA GLN A 11 -15.55 6.50 3.37
C GLN A 11 -15.37 5.18 4.13
N ALA A 12 -16.47 4.48 4.42
CA ALA A 12 -16.43 3.19 5.09
C ALA A 12 -15.69 2.15 4.24
N GLU A 13 -15.98 2.09 2.94
CA GLU A 13 -15.31 1.19 2.01
C GLU A 13 -13.82 1.53 1.87
N ASN A 14 -13.47 2.81 1.76
CA ASN A 14 -12.06 3.21 1.74
C ASN A 14 -11.30 2.80 3.00
N ARG A 15 -11.93 2.89 4.17
CA ARG A 15 -11.35 2.41 5.44
C ARG A 15 -11.21 0.89 5.43
N ARG A 16 -12.22 0.15 4.97
CA ARG A 16 -12.17 -1.31 4.84
C ARG A 16 -11.01 -1.77 3.95
N LEU A 17 -10.94 -1.24 2.73
CA LEU A 17 -9.87 -1.58 1.78
C LEU A 17 -8.48 -1.22 2.31
N TRP A 18 -8.37 -0.12 3.07
CA TRP A 18 -7.13 0.24 3.73
C TRP A 18 -6.73 -0.78 4.79
N THR A 19 -7.66 -1.21 5.65
CA THR A 19 -7.41 -2.23 6.68
C THR A 19 -6.96 -3.54 6.04
N ILE A 20 -7.68 -4.02 5.02
CA ILE A 20 -7.34 -5.26 4.28
C ILE A 20 -5.92 -5.14 3.69
N ALA A 21 -5.62 -4.01 3.04
CA ALA A 21 -4.31 -3.81 2.43
C ALA A 21 -3.16 -3.80 3.44
N VAL A 22 -3.36 -3.20 4.60
CA VAL A 22 -2.37 -3.18 5.68
C VAL A 22 -2.14 -4.60 6.22
N GLU A 23 -3.20 -5.35 6.49
CA GLU A 23 -3.09 -6.70 7.03
C GLU A 23 -2.42 -7.66 6.04
N ASN A 24 -2.85 -7.65 4.78
CA ASN A 24 -2.27 -8.48 3.73
C ASN A 24 -0.80 -8.16 3.52
N ALA A 25 -0.45 -6.88 3.39
CA ALA A 25 0.94 -6.48 3.20
C ALA A 25 1.81 -6.86 4.40
N LYS A 26 1.31 -6.74 5.64
CA LYS A 26 2.04 -7.18 6.85
C LYS A 26 2.29 -8.69 6.88
N ARG A 27 1.38 -9.50 6.33
CA ARG A 27 1.53 -10.96 6.21
C ARG A 27 2.50 -11.36 5.09
N THR A 28 2.52 -10.60 3.99
CA THR A 28 3.30 -10.96 2.80
C THR A 28 4.72 -10.42 2.82
N LEU A 29 4.90 -9.15 3.21
CA LEU A 29 6.17 -8.43 3.01
C LEU A 29 7.24 -8.83 4.02
N LYS A 30 8.46 -9.00 3.52
CA LYS A 30 9.66 -9.30 4.31
C LYS A 30 10.76 -8.29 4.01
N ALA A 31 11.54 -7.93 5.03
CA ALA A 31 12.65 -7.00 4.86
C ALA A 31 13.59 -7.49 3.74
N GLY A 32 13.93 -6.60 2.82
CA GLY A 32 14.68 -6.91 1.59
C GLY A 32 13.82 -7.03 0.33
N ASP A 33 12.49 -7.22 0.45
CA ASP A 33 11.60 -7.29 -0.71
C ASP A 33 11.67 -6.03 -1.57
N ARG A 34 11.64 -6.23 -2.89
CA ARG A 34 11.61 -5.15 -3.88
C ARG A 34 10.16 -4.79 -4.17
N LEU A 35 9.75 -3.57 -3.84
CA LEU A 35 8.39 -3.09 -4.08
C LEU A 35 8.38 -2.10 -5.22
N ARG A 36 7.42 -2.24 -6.14
CA ARG A 36 7.05 -1.15 -7.05
C ARG A 36 5.89 -0.39 -6.43
N VAL A 37 6.12 0.88 -6.16
CA VAL A 37 5.13 1.80 -5.56
C VAL A 37 4.80 2.93 -6.51
N THR A 38 3.57 3.42 -6.44
CA THR A 38 3.15 4.65 -7.11
C THR A 38 3.14 5.80 -6.11
N LYS A 39 3.92 6.85 -6.37
CA LYS A 39 3.98 8.07 -5.54
C LYS A 39 3.44 9.27 -6.32
N CYS A 40 2.72 10.17 -5.64
CA CYS A 40 2.25 11.44 -6.21
C CYS A 40 3.40 12.17 -6.94
N PRO A 41 3.20 12.63 -8.19
CA PRO A 41 1.94 12.76 -8.96
C PRO A 41 1.56 11.55 -9.85
N GLY A 42 1.94 10.32 -9.48
CA GLY A 42 1.67 9.10 -10.26
C GLY A 42 2.93 8.40 -10.77
N THR A 43 4.11 8.88 -10.36
CA THR A 43 5.40 8.25 -10.72
C THR A 43 5.56 6.90 -10.04
N LYS A 44 6.00 5.90 -10.81
CA LYS A 44 6.35 4.58 -10.29
C LYS A 44 7.80 4.54 -9.85
N ARG A 45 8.08 3.93 -8.71
CA ARG A 45 9.44 3.79 -8.16
C ARG A 45 9.64 2.41 -7.59
N TRP A 46 10.88 1.92 -7.66
CA TRP A 46 11.29 0.72 -6.94
C TRP A 46 11.91 1.12 -5.61
N ILE A 47 11.44 0.50 -4.54
CA ILE A 47 12.02 0.62 -3.20
C ILE A 47 12.37 -0.75 -2.66
N THR A 48 13.30 -0.80 -1.72
CA THR A 48 13.55 -2.00 -0.91
C THR A 48 12.82 -1.84 0.40
N PHE A 49 11.93 -2.77 0.72
CA PHE A 49 11.20 -2.80 1.98
C PHE A 49 12.17 -3.03 3.15
N ALA A 50 12.08 -2.19 4.18
CA ALA A 50 12.90 -2.31 5.39
C ALA A 50 12.08 -2.70 6.61
N GLY A 51 10.82 -2.27 6.67
CA GLY A 51 9.96 -2.53 7.82
C GLY A 51 8.73 -1.64 7.84
N TRP A 52 8.15 -1.48 9.03
CA TRP A 52 6.90 -0.79 9.26
C TRP A 52 7.08 0.37 10.24
N ASP A 53 6.38 1.47 9.97
CA ASP A 53 6.13 2.56 10.92
C ASP A 53 4.62 2.70 11.09
N GLY A 54 4.09 2.08 12.15
CA GLY A 54 2.65 1.85 12.30
C GLY A 54 2.07 1.00 11.17
N ASN A 55 1.39 1.66 10.23
CA ASN A 55 0.78 1.04 9.03
C ASN A 55 1.42 1.53 7.71
N TRP A 56 2.47 2.33 7.81
CA TRP A 56 3.23 2.84 6.68
C TRP A 56 4.43 1.96 6.39
N ILE A 57 4.70 1.77 5.11
CA ILE A 57 5.88 1.05 4.63
C ILE A 57 7.09 1.97 4.74
N VAL A 58 8.18 1.45 5.32
CA VAL A 58 9.49 2.11 5.40
C VAL A 58 10.43 1.50 4.36
N SER A 59 11.02 2.34 3.51
CA SER A 59 12.07 1.90 2.57
C SER A 59 13.44 1.79 3.26
N LYS A 60 14.36 1.06 2.64
CA LYS A 60 15.78 0.97 3.09
C LYS A 60 16.48 2.33 3.13
N SER A 61 16.01 3.32 2.36
CA SER A 61 16.51 4.69 2.41
C SER A 61 15.87 5.54 3.52
N GLY A 62 15.06 4.95 4.40
CA GLY A 62 14.40 5.62 5.54
C GLY A 62 13.13 6.39 5.18
N ILE A 63 12.60 6.25 3.97
CA ILE A 63 11.37 6.95 3.56
C ILE A 63 10.16 6.15 4.06
N ASN A 64 9.33 6.73 4.92
CA ASN A 64 8.15 6.14 5.57
C ASN A 64 6.81 6.69 5.02
N ASP A 65 6.75 7.00 3.73
CA ASP A 65 5.65 7.71 3.06
C ASP A 65 4.99 6.84 1.96
N PHE A 66 4.81 5.56 2.26
CA PHE A 66 4.25 4.59 1.31
C PHE A 66 3.11 3.80 1.94
N SER A 67 1.92 3.91 1.33
CA SER A 67 0.76 3.12 1.72
C SER A 67 0.85 1.73 1.07
N PRO A 68 0.44 0.65 1.75
CA PRO A 68 0.28 -0.66 1.11
C PRO A 68 -0.57 -0.63 -0.15
N ARG A 69 -1.59 0.26 -0.22
CA ARG A 69 -2.45 0.44 -1.40
C ARG A 69 -1.74 1.00 -2.63
N CYS A 70 -0.54 1.56 -2.49
CA CYS A 70 0.23 2.07 -3.62
C CYS A 70 1.23 1.06 -4.19
N VAL A 71 1.35 -0.12 -3.58
CA VAL A 71 2.21 -1.22 -4.05
C VAL A 71 1.45 -2.00 -5.13
N ASP A 72 2.02 -2.10 -6.33
CA ASP A 72 1.46 -2.90 -7.41
C ASP A 72 2.35 -4.09 -7.82
N ARG A 73 3.58 -4.17 -7.28
CA ARG A 73 4.46 -5.35 -7.41
C ARG A 73 5.32 -5.62 -6.18
N VAL A 74 5.56 -6.91 -5.91
CA VAL A 74 6.56 -7.41 -4.94
C VAL A 74 7.48 -8.38 -5.67
N ASN A 75 8.79 -8.14 -5.63
CA ASN A 75 9.80 -8.97 -6.31
C ASN A 75 9.44 -9.26 -7.79
N SER A 76 8.99 -8.22 -8.49
CA SER A 76 8.51 -8.29 -9.89
C SER A 76 7.17 -9.00 -10.12
N LEU A 77 6.57 -9.64 -9.13
CA LEU A 77 5.24 -10.24 -9.22
C LEU A 77 4.16 -9.19 -8.96
N ALA A 78 3.08 -9.23 -9.74
CA ALA A 78 1.94 -8.35 -9.55
C ALA A 78 1.19 -8.71 -8.25
N VAL A 79 0.77 -7.70 -7.50
CA VAL A 79 -0.01 -7.87 -6.28
C VAL A 79 -1.12 -6.83 -6.21
N ASP A 80 -2.20 -7.17 -5.51
CA ASP A 80 -3.20 -6.22 -5.05
C ASP A 80 -3.53 -6.55 -3.60
N PHE A 81 -3.03 -5.72 -2.68
CA PHE A 81 -3.26 -5.95 -1.26
C PHE A 81 -4.70 -5.63 -0.82
N THR A 82 -5.52 -4.97 -1.65
CA THR A 82 -6.90 -4.63 -1.29
C THR A 82 -7.88 -5.78 -1.46
N GLN A 83 -7.45 -6.89 -2.06
CA GLN A 83 -8.30 -8.07 -2.22
C GLN A 83 -8.37 -8.88 -0.92
N GLU A 84 -9.58 -9.31 -0.57
CA GLU A 84 -9.76 -10.36 0.45
C GLU A 84 -9.17 -11.64 -0.14
N GLY A 85 -8.19 -12.23 0.54
CA GLY A 85 -7.48 -13.38 0.02
C GLY A 85 -8.45 -14.50 -0.35
N THR A 86 -8.52 -14.84 -1.64
CA THR A 86 -8.92 -16.18 -2.06
C THR A 86 -7.82 -17.11 -1.58
N ALA A 87 -8.16 -17.93 -0.57
CA ALA A 87 -7.34 -19.05 -0.12
C ALA A 87 -7.02 -20.00 -1.29
#